data_AF-A0A7V5T583-F1
#
_entry.id   AF-A0A7V5T583-F1
#
_cell.length_a   1.000
_cell.length_b   1.000
_cell.length_c   1.000
_cell.angle_alpha   90.00
_cell.angle_beta   90.00
_cell.angle_gamma   90.00
#
_symmetry.space_group_name_H-M   'P 1'
#
loop_
_entity.id
_entity.type
_entity.pdbx_description
1 polymer ?
#
loop_
_entity_poly.entity_id
_entity_poly.type
_entity_poly.pdbx_seq_one_letter_code
_entity_poly.pdbx_strand_id
1 'polypeptide(L)' 'MTTVERIKASARESVRVKERFFEAHAEEVARAAELMIAALRAGHKVLFFGNGGSAADAQHLAAELVNRYRRERPALAA' A
#
# COMPACT_ATOMS: atom_id res chain seq x y z
N MET A 1 -32.09 2.45 9.74
CA MET A 1 -31.07 2.18 8.70
C MET A 1 -30.86 0.67 8.60
N THR A 2 -31.13 0.08 7.44
CA THR A 2 -31.03 -1.37 7.20
C THR A 2 -29.57 -1.81 7.01
N THR A 3 -29.29 -3.12 7.12
CA THR A 3 -27.97 -3.68 6.81
C THR A 3 -27.52 -3.34 5.39
N VAL A 4 -28.44 -3.37 4.42
CA VAL A 4 -28.15 -3.02 3.02
C VAL A 4 -27.78 -1.54 2.90
N GLU A 5 -28.49 -0.65 3.59
CA GLU A 5 -28.14 0.77 3.63
C GLU A 5 -26.76 1.01 4.25
N ARG A 6 -26.38 0.25 5.28
CA ARG A 6 -25.05 0.34 5.92
C ARG A 6 -23.93 -0.09 4.99
N ILE A 7 -24.11 -1.19 4.26
CA ILE A 7 -23.12 -1.65 3.28
C ILE A 7 -22.95 -0.60 2.18
N LYS A 8 -24.05 -0.07 1.63
CA LYS A 8 -24.01 0.98 0.60
C LYS A 8 -23.35 2.26 1.11
N ALA A 9 -23.62 2.66 2.36
CA ALA A 9 -22.99 3.83 2.97
C ALA A 9 -21.48 3.64 3.15
N SER A 10 -21.04 2.49 3.66
CA SER A 10 -19.61 2.17 3.84
C SER A 10 -18.85 2.17 2.51
N ALA A 11 -19.42 1.55 1.46
CA ALA A 11 -18.82 1.54 0.14
C ALA A 11 -18.66 2.96 -0.43
N ARG A 12 -19.70 3.80 -0.32
CA ARG A 12 -19.65 5.20 -0.77
C ARG A 12 -18.61 6.02 -0.02
N GLU A 13 -18.52 5.84 1.30
CA GLU A 13 -17.50 6.56 2.07
C GLU A 13 -16.09 6.10 1.70
N SER A 14 -15.89 4.80 1.47
CA SER A 14 -14.60 4.28 1.03
C SER A 14 -14.12 4.88 -0.30
N VAL A 15 -15.04 5.08 -1.26
CA VAL A 15 -14.74 5.76 -2.53
C VAL A 15 -14.34 7.21 -2.27
N ARG A 16 -15.17 7.96 -1.54
CA ARG A 16 -14.94 9.38 -1.25
C ARG A 16 -13.62 9.62 -0.52
N VAL A 17 -13.27 8.79 0.45
CA VAL A 17 -12.00 8.89 1.18
C VAL A 17 -10.82 8.67 0.23
N LYS A 18 -10.89 7.67 -0.65
CA LYS A 18 -9.81 7.40 -1.61
C LYS A 18 -9.63 8.54 -2.61
N GLU A 19 -10.72 9.07 -3.15
CA GLU A 19 -10.68 10.21 -4.08
C GLU A 19 -10.02 11.42 -3.41
N ARG A 20 -10.49 11.82 -2.21
CA ARG A 20 -9.90 12.95 -1.46
C ARG A 20 -8.43 12.72 -1.13
N PHE A 21 -8.08 11.50 -0.71
CA PHE A 21 -6.70 11.18 -0.33
C PHE A 21 -5.76 11.32 -1.53
N PHE A 22 -6.09 10.71 -2.67
CA PHE A 22 -5.21 10.75 -3.83
C PHE A 22 -5.18 12.12 -4.51
N GLU A 23 -6.26 12.90 -4.47
CA GLU A 23 -6.25 14.29 -4.92
C GLU A 23 -5.24 15.14 -4.11
N ALA A 24 -5.17 14.93 -2.80
CA ALA A 24 -4.29 15.69 -1.92
C ALA A 24 -2.85 15.13 -1.84
N HIS A 25 -2.65 13.82 -1.99
CA HIS A 25 -1.42 13.13 -1.60
C HIS A 25 -0.77 12.28 -2.70
N ALA A 26 -1.23 12.33 -3.96
CA ALA A 26 -0.63 11.54 -5.05
C ALA A 26 0.88 11.79 -5.20
N GLU A 27 1.33 13.05 -5.05
CA GLU A 27 2.76 13.38 -5.10
C GLU A 27 3.56 12.74 -3.96
N GLU A 28 3.00 12.66 -2.76
CA GLU A 28 3.65 12.02 -1.61
C GLU A 28 3.79 10.52 -1.81
N VAL A 29 2.77 9.87 -2.36
CA VAL A 29 2.81 8.44 -2.71
C VAL A 29 3.88 8.19 -3.77
N ALA A 30 3.97 9.05 -4.79
CA ALA A 30 5.00 8.95 -5.83
C ALA A 30 6.41 9.10 -5.22
N ARG A 31 6.63 10.12 -4.38
CA ARG A 31 7.91 10.33 -3.67
C ARG A 31 8.28 9.13 -2.80
N ALA A 32 7.34 8.53 -2.07
CA ALA A 32 7.60 7.35 -1.26
C ALA A 32 8.06 6.15 -2.11
N ALA A 33 7.42 5.93 -3.27
CA ALA A 33 7.82 4.89 -4.20
C ALA A 33 9.23 5.14 -4.79
N GLU A 34 9.54 6.39 -5.16
CA GLU A 34 10.87 6.77 -5.67
C GLU A 34 11.97 6.53 -4.64
N LEU A 35 11.72 6.87 -3.36
CA LEU A 35 12.67 6.62 -2.26
C LEU A 35 12.92 5.11 -2.06
N MET A 36 11.87 4.29 -2.09
CA MET A 36 12.00 2.84 -2.00
C MET A 36 12.81 2.27 -3.17
N ILE A 37 12.54 2.74 -4.39
CA ILE A 37 13.28 2.33 -5.60
C ILE A 37 14.75 2.70 -5.49
N ALA A 38 15.06 3.92 -5.06
CA ALA A 38 16.43 4.39 -4.88
C ALA A 38 17.18 3.54 -3.84
N ALA A 39 16.56 3.26 -2.70
CA ALA A 39 17.14 2.42 -1.65
C ALA A 39 17.46 0.99 -2.15
N LEU A 40 16.51 0.36 -2.84
CA LEU A 40 16.69 -0.99 -3.38
C LEU A 40 17.79 -1.03 -4.46
N ARG A 41 17.86 -0.02 -5.32
CA ARG A 41 18.94 0.10 -6.33
C ARG A 41 20.33 0.30 -5.70
N ALA A 42 20.40 0.96 -4.55
CA ALA A 42 21.62 1.13 -3.78
C ALA A 42 22.01 -0.12 -2.96
N GLY A 43 21.26 -1.23 -3.07
CA GLY A 43 21.53 -2.46 -2.32
C GLY A 43 21.05 -2.42 -0.86
N HIS A 44 20.19 -1.46 -0.51
CA HIS A 44 19.50 -1.42 0.78
C HIS A 44 18.23 -2.29 0.77
N LYS A 45 17.48 -2.25 1.87
CA LYS A 45 16.23 -2.98 2.07
C LYS A 45 15.12 -2.05 2.57
N VAL A 46 13.87 -2.42 2.33
CA VAL A 46 12.69 -1.71 2.84
C VAL A 46 12.11 -2.48 4.02
N LEU A 47 11.92 -1.84 5.17
CA LEU A 47 11.33 -2.50 6.35
C LEU A 47 9.90 -2.00 6.56
N PHE A 48 8.92 -2.90 6.51
CA PHE A 48 7.52 -2.59 6.83
C PHE A 48 7.17 -3.04 8.25
N PHE A 49 6.42 -2.23 8.98
CA PHE A 49 5.95 -2.54 10.33
C PHE A 49 4.59 -1.88 10.59
N GLY A 50 3.79 -2.49 11.45
CA GLY A 50 2.44 -2.04 11.78
C GLY A 50 1.82 -2.86 12.91
N ASN A 51 0.65 -2.41 13.39
CA ASN A 51 -0.12 -3.06 14.45
C ASN A 51 -1.52 -3.46 13.95
N GLY A 52 -2.04 -4.61 14.38
CA GLY A 52 -3.37 -5.08 13.99
C GLY A 52 -3.52 -5.21 12.46
N GLY A 53 -4.54 -4.58 11.88
CA GLY A 53 -4.76 -4.59 10.43
C GLY A 53 -3.54 -4.09 9.62
N SER A 54 -2.86 -3.05 10.10
CA SER A 54 -1.66 -2.53 9.42
C SER A 54 -0.46 -3.48 9.47
N ALA A 55 -0.42 -4.43 10.41
CA ALA A 55 0.57 -5.50 10.40
C ALA A 55 0.31 -6.48 9.24
N ALA A 56 -0.96 -6.72 8.92
CA ALA A 56 -1.35 -7.53 7.76
C ALA A 56 -0.98 -6.85 6.44
N ASP A 57 -1.10 -5.52 6.35
CA ASP A 57 -0.63 -4.75 5.19
C ASP A 57 0.89 -4.75 5.08
N ALA A 58 1.61 -4.61 6.21
CA ALA A 58 3.07 -4.64 6.24
C ALA A 58 3.63 -5.97 5.71
N GLN A 59 3.10 -7.11 6.19
CA GLN A 59 3.52 -8.43 5.68
C GLN A 59 3.10 -8.64 4.22
N HIS A 60 1.97 -8.08 3.79
CA HIS A 60 1.52 -8.18 2.40
C HIS A 60 2.50 -7.46 1.46
N LEU A 61 2.87 -6.22 1.77
CA LEU A 61 3.85 -5.46 1.00
C LEU A 61 5.24 -6.13 1.00
N ALA A 62 5.68 -6.65 2.15
CA ALA A 62 6.93 -7.41 2.23
C ALA A 62 6.90 -8.65 1.32
N ALA A 63 5.80 -9.41 1.34
CA ALA A 63 5.63 -10.59 0.50
C ALA A 63 5.63 -10.26 -1.00
N GLU A 64 5.01 -9.16 -1.41
CA GLU A 64 5.04 -8.69 -2.80
C GLU A 64 6.46 -8.32 -3.26
N LEU A 65 7.31 -7.79 -2.36
CA LEU A 65 8.71 -7.47 -2.66
C LEU A 65 9.61 -8.70 -2.68
N VAL A 66 9.55 -9.54 -1.64
CA VAL A 66 10.39 -10.74 -1.49
C VAL A 66 10.03 -11.83 -2.49
N ASN A 67 8.75 -12.00 -2.79
CA ASN A 67 8.31 -12.92 -3.83
C ASN A 67 8.14 -12.17 -5.16
N ARG A 68 6.89 -12.03 -5.62
CA ARG A 68 6.52 -11.43 -6.90
C ARG A 68 5.20 -10.70 -6.72
N TYR A 69 5.06 -9.60 -7.47
CA TYR A 69 3.80 -8.88 -7.58
C TYR A 69 3.11 -9.21 -8.91
N ARG A 70 3.38 -8.44 -9.98
CA ARG A 70 2.79 -8.66 -11.31
C ARG A 70 3.76 -9.15 -12.37
N ARG A 71 5.03 -8.78 -12.25
CA ARG A 71 6.08 -9.12 -13.23
C ARG A 71 7.03 -10.15 -12.64
N GLU A 72 7.52 -11.02 -13.51
CA GLU A 72 8.60 -11.92 -13.17
C GLU A 72 9.89 -11.12 -12.91
N ARG A 73 10.49 -11.31 -11.74
CA ARG A 73 11.74 -10.68 -11.33
C ARG A 73 12.37 -11.43 -10.16
N PRO A 74 13.68 -11.26 -9.91
CA PRO A 74 14.30 -11.67 -8.66
C PRO A 74 13.64 -11.03 -7.44
N ALA A 75 13.79 -11.68 -6.28
CA ALA A 75 13.38 -11.16 -4.99
C ALA A 75 14.01 -9.79 -4.72
N LEU A 76 13.24 -8.88 -4.11
CA LEU A 76 13.74 -7.60 -3.60
C LEU A 76 13.87 -7.69 -2.08
N ALA A 77 14.88 -7.02 -1.53
CA ALA A 77 15.14 -7.04 -0.10
C ALA A 77 14.09 -6.22 0.66
N ALA A 78 13.20 -6.91 1.36
CA ALA A 78 12.18 -6.34 2.23
C ALA A 78 11.91 -7.21 3.46
#